data_AF-A0A3D4RZR2-F1
#
_entry.id   AF-A0A3D4RZR2-F1
#
_cell.length_a   1.000
_cell.length_b   1.000
_cell.length_c   1.000
_cell.angle_alpha   90.00
_cell.angle_beta   90.00
_cell.angle_gamma   90.00
#
_symmetry.space_group_name_H-M   'P 1'
#
loop_
_entity.id
_entity.type
_entity.pdbx_description
1 polymer ?
#
loop_
_entity_poly.entity_id
_entity_poly.type
_entity_poly.pdbx_seq_one_letter_code
_entity_poly.pdbx_strand_id
1 'polypeptide(L)'
;MFADDPAQAQRLIAMLDEVHDLRDLGSRPYNLRLIQHQVDSLEAQRRAGRPVDIADLYEGLVDDWLHRDDPKHRLEREHKLILMERLAHRLWASAERDLNHAQLEDWLLDQILAEPRWRDMSYFAYRTQPGRLAILHEDLRNASFLVREGEDRFRFAHSSIMEFFLARSLHRALCAAGANEQPQQTSADRFQAWSIPRPSPETLSFLGGLIQRRDTALCLRGLDRLRADYRPHISELALAYCLHAHRHRLPGAHLRGFRLAGIALRDQHWQGRPGDWFDCRDLDLTGADLANGRFEDCDFGGSRLDRADLSRALFDRCRLCDASAENADLTGTSIHDCDATGLRACER
;
A
#
# COMPACT_ATOMS: atom_id res chain seq x y z
N MET A 1 24.26 -15.03 -20.18
CA MET A 1 22.84 -15.25 -20.46
C MET A 1 22.09 -13.93 -20.74
N PHE A 2 22.78 -12.89 -21.24
CA PHE A 2 22.24 -11.54 -21.47
C PHE A 2 22.18 -11.15 -22.96
N ALA A 3 22.29 -12.12 -23.87
CA ALA A 3 22.65 -11.85 -25.27
C ALA A 3 21.47 -11.52 -26.20
N ASP A 4 20.22 -11.85 -25.83
CA ASP A 4 19.13 -11.86 -26.82
C ASP A 4 18.29 -10.56 -26.88
N ASP A 5 18.33 -9.67 -25.87
CA ASP A 5 17.71 -8.34 -25.94
C ASP A 5 18.31 -7.35 -24.90
N PRO A 6 19.21 -6.44 -25.31
CA PRO A 6 19.80 -5.42 -24.42
C PRO A 6 18.78 -4.49 -23.75
N ALA A 7 17.65 -4.20 -24.41
CA ALA A 7 16.59 -3.36 -23.86
C ALA A 7 15.77 -4.12 -22.80
N GLN A 8 15.69 -5.44 -22.91
CA GLN A 8 15.09 -6.30 -21.89
C GLN A 8 15.96 -6.35 -20.63
N ALA A 9 17.27 -6.53 -20.79
CA ALA A 9 18.22 -6.50 -19.67
C ALA A 9 18.20 -5.14 -18.94
N GLN A 10 18.18 -4.03 -19.69
CA GLN A 10 18.09 -2.68 -19.12
C GLN A 10 16.80 -2.44 -18.32
N ARG A 11 15.66 -2.97 -18.77
CA ARG A 11 14.39 -2.85 -18.03
C ARG A 11 14.37 -3.68 -16.75
N LEU A 12 15.06 -4.82 -16.74
CA LEU A 12 15.15 -5.66 -15.56
C LEU A 12 16.12 -5.06 -14.54
N ILE A 13 17.26 -4.52 -15.02
CA ILE A 13 18.19 -3.74 -14.19
C ILE A 13 17.49 -2.51 -13.61
N ALA A 14 16.71 -1.77 -14.41
CA ALA A 14 15.94 -0.62 -13.93
C ALA A 14 14.92 -1.03 -12.83
N MET A 15 14.21 -2.14 -13.01
CA MET A 15 13.30 -2.69 -12.00
C MET A 15 14.05 -3.08 -10.72
N LEU A 16 15.26 -3.65 -10.82
CA LEU A 16 16.08 -4.03 -9.68
C LEU A 16 16.70 -2.80 -8.97
N ASP A 17 17.00 -1.73 -9.72
CA ASP A 17 17.51 -0.47 -9.20
C ASP A 17 16.41 0.39 -8.53
N GLU A 18 15.14 0.18 -8.90
CA GLU A 18 13.97 0.76 -8.22
C GLU A 18 13.71 0.14 -6.83
N VAL A 19 14.28 -1.03 -6.55
CA VAL A 19 14.07 -1.71 -5.27
C VAL A 19 15.01 -1.16 -4.19
N HIS A 20 14.47 -0.37 -3.28
CA HIS A 20 15.17 -0.03 -2.05
C HIS A 20 15.47 -1.32 -1.26
N ASP A 21 16.72 -1.50 -0.82
CA ASP A 21 17.22 -2.65 -0.05
C ASP A 21 17.36 -4.01 -0.77
N LEU A 22 17.21 -4.13 -2.10
CA LEU A 22 17.51 -5.40 -2.78
C LEU A 22 18.99 -5.79 -2.65
N ARG A 23 19.89 -4.79 -2.66
CA ARG A 23 21.33 -5.01 -2.43
C ARG A 23 21.62 -5.55 -1.04
N ASP A 24 20.90 -5.05 -0.03
CA ASP A 24 21.01 -5.55 1.34
C ASP A 24 20.42 -6.96 1.46
N LEU A 25 19.28 -7.21 0.82
CA LEU A 25 18.67 -8.53 0.75
C LEU A 25 19.60 -9.57 0.10
N GLY A 26 20.30 -9.17 -0.97
CA GLY A 26 21.29 -9.97 -1.70
C GLY A 26 22.66 -10.09 -1.02
N SER A 27 22.89 -9.41 0.11
CA SER A 27 24.18 -9.49 0.84
C SER A 27 24.50 -10.89 1.36
N ARG A 28 23.46 -11.73 1.55
CA ARG A 28 23.59 -13.11 2.00
C ARG A 28 23.66 -14.06 0.80
N PRO A 29 24.66 -14.97 0.71
CA PRO A 29 24.85 -15.87 -0.45
C PRO A 29 23.66 -16.77 -0.79
N TYR A 30 22.79 -17.06 0.18
CA TYR A 30 21.55 -17.81 -0.06
C TYR A 30 20.48 -16.93 -0.72
N ASN A 31 20.21 -15.74 -0.16
CA ASN A 31 19.23 -14.80 -0.71
C ASN A 31 19.62 -14.36 -2.12
N LEU A 32 20.91 -14.19 -2.39
CA LEU A 32 21.39 -13.86 -3.74
C LEU A 32 21.04 -14.96 -4.76
N ARG A 33 21.15 -16.25 -4.37
CA ARG A 33 20.73 -17.37 -5.21
C ARG A 33 19.22 -17.41 -5.41
N LEU A 34 18.45 -17.05 -4.37
CA LEU A 34 16.99 -16.93 -4.45
C LEU A 34 16.58 -15.84 -5.43
N ILE A 35 17.18 -14.65 -5.30
CA ILE A 35 16.96 -13.51 -6.19
C ILE A 35 17.35 -13.90 -7.62
N GLN A 36 18.49 -14.57 -7.82
CA GLN A 36 18.92 -15.02 -9.14
C GLN A 36 17.91 -15.99 -9.77
N HIS A 37 17.47 -17.01 -9.03
CA HIS A 37 16.46 -17.96 -9.49
C HIS A 37 15.14 -17.27 -9.85
N GLN A 38 14.70 -16.32 -9.02
CA GLN A 38 13.49 -15.55 -9.29
C GLN A 38 13.67 -14.67 -10.52
N VAL A 39 14.81 -14.00 -10.70
CA VAL A 39 15.11 -13.22 -11.91
C VAL A 39 14.98 -14.08 -13.17
N ASP A 40 15.54 -15.30 -13.17
CA ASP A 40 15.42 -16.22 -14.30
C ASP A 40 13.95 -16.62 -14.58
N SER A 41 13.18 -16.87 -13.53
CA SER A 41 11.73 -17.15 -13.61
C SER A 41 10.95 -15.97 -14.20
N LEU A 42 11.24 -14.76 -13.73
CA LEU A 42 10.62 -13.51 -14.20
C LEU A 42 10.97 -13.21 -15.65
N GLU A 43 12.21 -13.47 -16.08
CA GLU A 43 12.61 -13.38 -17.48
C GLU A 43 11.81 -14.34 -18.36
N ALA A 44 11.65 -15.60 -17.92
CA ALA A 44 10.86 -16.59 -18.63
C ALA A 44 9.37 -16.18 -18.74
N GLN A 45 8.79 -15.65 -17.67
CA GLN A 45 7.42 -15.14 -17.68
C GLN A 45 7.25 -13.96 -18.64
N ARG A 46 8.20 -13.02 -18.68
CA ARG A 46 8.19 -11.92 -19.65
C ARG A 46 8.34 -12.40 -21.09
N ARG A 47 9.21 -13.37 -21.36
CA ARG A 47 9.33 -13.99 -22.70
C ARG A 47 8.03 -14.66 -23.14
N ALA A 48 7.24 -15.17 -22.20
CA ALA A 48 5.89 -15.69 -22.44
C ALA A 48 4.81 -14.59 -22.56
N GLY A 49 5.19 -13.30 -22.59
CA GLY A 49 4.28 -12.16 -22.74
C GLY A 49 3.53 -11.78 -21.47
N ARG A 50 3.91 -12.31 -20.29
CA ARG A 50 3.29 -11.93 -19.02
C ARG A 50 3.90 -10.62 -18.50
N PRO A 51 3.10 -9.66 -18.03
CA PRO A 51 3.62 -8.49 -17.33
C PRO A 51 4.30 -8.95 -16.02
N VAL A 52 5.42 -8.31 -15.70
CA VAL A 52 6.21 -8.57 -14.50
C VAL A 52 6.63 -7.25 -13.89
N ASP A 53 6.48 -7.14 -12.58
CA ASP A 53 6.95 -6.03 -11.75
C ASP A 53 7.64 -6.54 -10.47
N ILE A 54 7.85 -5.62 -9.53
CA ILE A 54 8.56 -5.89 -8.29
C ILE A 54 7.78 -6.81 -7.35
N ALA A 55 6.44 -6.80 -7.39
CA ALA A 55 5.65 -7.63 -6.51
C ALA A 55 5.79 -9.13 -6.86
N ASP A 56 6.03 -9.52 -8.12
CA ASP A 56 6.29 -10.93 -8.51
C ASP A 56 7.59 -11.43 -7.90
N LEU A 57 8.63 -10.58 -7.90
CA LEU A 57 9.91 -10.93 -7.31
C LEU A 57 9.71 -11.25 -5.84
N TYR A 58 9.02 -10.37 -5.10
CA TYR A 58 8.78 -10.57 -3.68
C TYR A 58 7.79 -11.71 -3.39
N GLU A 59 6.75 -11.91 -4.20
CA GLU A 59 5.87 -13.09 -4.10
C GLU A 59 6.67 -14.39 -4.27
N GLY A 60 7.53 -14.46 -5.28
CA GLY A 60 8.39 -15.62 -5.50
C GLY A 60 9.40 -15.86 -4.38
N LEU A 61 10.04 -14.80 -3.87
CA LEU A 61 10.97 -14.89 -2.74
C LEU A 61 10.28 -15.37 -1.46
N VAL A 62 9.09 -14.82 -1.16
CA VAL A 62 8.26 -15.20 -0.01
C VAL A 62 7.80 -16.64 -0.12
N ASP A 63 7.41 -17.06 -1.32
CA ASP A 63 7.03 -18.43 -1.59
C ASP A 63 8.20 -19.38 -1.38
N ASP A 64 9.37 -19.12 -1.98
CA ASP A 64 10.54 -19.98 -1.83
C ASP A 64 11.00 -20.10 -0.35
N TRP A 65 10.94 -19.00 0.42
CA TRP A 65 11.26 -19.04 1.85
C TRP A 65 10.30 -19.90 2.65
N LEU A 66 9.00 -19.86 2.33
CA LEU A 66 8.00 -20.69 3.01
C LEU A 66 8.20 -22.18 2.72
N HIS A 67 8.68 -22.55 1.53
CA HIS A 67 8.94 -23.96 1.16
C HIS A 67 10.24 -24.54 1.76
N ARG A 68 11.20 -23.69 2.15
CA ARG A 68 12.55 -24.14 2.57
C ARG A 68 12.55 -25.13 3.74
N ASP A 69 11.57 -25.01 4.65
CA ASP A 69 11.55 -25.72 5.93
C ASP A 69 10.17 -26.35 6.24
N ASP A 70 9.33 -26.55 5.22
CA ASP A 70 7.96 -27.07 5.32
C ASP A 70 7.78 -28.32 6.23
N PRO A 71 8.65 -29.36 6.19
CA PRO A 71 8.44 -30.55 7.03
C PRO A 71 8.68 -30.34 8.53
N LYS A 72 9.13 -29.16 8.98
CA LYS A 72 9.41 -28.86 10.39
C LYS A 72 8.40 -27.91 11.04
N HIS A 73 7.42 -27.43 10.28
CA HIS A 73 6.52 -26.37 10.74
C HIS A 73 5.18 -26.89 11.25
N ARG A 74 4.61 -26.23 12.27
CA ARG A 74 3.27 -26.55 12.79
C ARG A 74 2.21 -25.58 12.27
N LEU A 75 2.58 -24.33 11.99
CA LEU A 75 1.69 -23.37 11.34
C LEU A 75 1.58 -23.66 9.84
N GLU A 76 0.35 -23.80 9.34
CA GLU A 76 0.09 -23.89 7.91
C GLU A 76 0.60 -22.65 7.17
N ARG A 77 1.06 -22.84 5.93
CA ARG A 77 1.68 -21.78 5.12
C ARG A 77 0.78 -20.56 4.92
N GLU A 78 -0.50 -20.79 4.61
CA GLU A 78 -1.46 -19.70 4.42
C GLU A 78 -1.62 -18.88 5.71
N HIS A 79 -1.67 -19.55 6.85
CA HIS A 79 -1.77 -18.89 8.15
C HIS A 79 -0.50 -18.10 8.49
N LYS A 80 0.69 -18.60 8.13
CA LYS A 80 1.95 -17.83 8.26
C LYS A 80 1.90 -16.52 7.45
N LEU A 81 1.42 -16.56 6.21
CA LEU A 81 1.26 -15.36 5.38
C LEU A 81 0.33 -14.34 6.05
N ILE A 82 -0.85 -14.77 6.50
CA ILE A 82 -1.81 -13.89 7.18
C ILE A 82 -1.22 -13.31 8.47
N LEU A 83 -0.49 -14.11 9.25
CA LEU A 83 0.19 -13.63 10.45
C LEU A 83 1.21 -12.55 10.12
N MET A 84 2.05 -12.74 9.09
CA MET A 84 3.05 -11.73 8.69
C MET A 84 2.40 -10.46 8.15
N GLU A 85 1.31 -10.56 7.40
CA GLU A 85 0.49 -9.43 6.95
C GLU A 85 -0.03 -8.61 8.16
N ARG A 86 -0.60 -9.30 9.16
CA ARG A 86 -1.12 -8.67 10.38
C ARG A 86 0.00 -8.09 11.26
N LEU A 87 1.16 -8.74 11.31
CA LEU A 87 2.32 -8.26 12.08
C LEU A 87 2.91 -6.99 11.46
N ALA A 88 3.13 -6.99 10.14
CA ALA A 88 3.62 -5.82 9.42
C ALA A 88 2.66 -4.62 9.59
N HIS A 89 1.35 -4.89 9.47
CA HIS A 89 0.32 -3.90 9.72
C HIS A 89 0.38 -3.33 11.14
N ARG A 90 0.45 -4.19 12.17
CA ARG A 90 0.56 -3.76 13.57
C ARG A 90 1.79 -2.87 13.79
N LEU A 91 2.97 -3.34 13.40
CA LEU A 91 4.23 -2.62 13.60
C LEU A 91 4.19 -1.24 12.94
N TRP A 92 3.68 -1.18 11.70
CA TRP A 92 3.54 0.08 10.99
C TRP A 92 2.53 1.02 11.66
N ALA A 93 1.36 0.49 12.03
CA ALA A 93 0.29 1.26 12.66
C ALA A 93 0.70 1.87 14.00
N SER A 94 1.51 1.16 14.79
CA SER A 94 2.01 1.64 16.08
C SER A 94 3.35 2.38 16.01
N ALA A 95 3.92 2.53 14.81
CA ALA A 95 5.27 3.07 14.59
C ALA A 95 6.37 2.31 15.37
N GLU A 96 6.14 1.03 15.68
CA GLU A 96 7.11 0.13 16.30
C GLU A 96 7.99 -0.54 15.23
N ARG A 97 9.27 -0.75 15.53
CA ARG A 97 10.20 -1.45 14.63
C ARG A 97 10.36 -2.93 14.98
N ASP A 98 10.08 -3.27 16.22
CA ASP A 98 10.40 -4.56 16.82
C ASP A 98 9.50 -4.84 18.04
N LEU A 99 9.32 -6.13 18.33
CA LEU A 99 8.61 -6.63 19.52
C LEU A 99 9.60 -7.37 20.42
N ASN A 100 9.40 -7.29 21.74
CA ASN A 100 10.07 -8.23 22.63
C ASN A 100 9.41 -9.60 22.57
N HIS A 101 10.04 -10.60 23.19
CA HIS A 101 9.54 -11.97 23.16
C HIS A 101 8.10 -12.11 23.69
N ALA A 102 7.80 -11.54 24.86
CA ALA A 102 6.48 -11.61 25.47
C ALA A 102 5.40 -10.96 24.60
N GLN A 103 5.70 -9.79 24.03
CA GLN A 103 4.79 -9.06 23.13
C GLN A 103 4.46 -9.85 21.86
N LEU A 104 5.46 -10.52 21.27
CA LEU A 104 5.27 -11.34 20.07
C LEU A 104 4.45 -12.61 20.37
N GLU A 105 4.68 -13.21 21.54
CA GLU A 105 3.94 -14.39 22.00
C GLU A 105 2.47 -14.07 22.27
N ASP A 106 2.20 -13.06 23.10
CA ASP A 106 0.85 -12.63 23.44
C ASP A 106 0.08 -12.26 22.16
N TRP A 107 0.73 -11.54 21.25
CA TRP A 107 0.15 -11.21 19.95
C TRP A 107 -0.23 -12.43 19.13
N LEU A 108 0.66 -13.42 19.00
CA LEU A 108 0.38 -14.63 18.22
C LEU A 108 -0.80 -15.40 18.81
N LEU A 109 -0.85 -15.52 20.14
CA LEU A 109 -1.96 -16.15 20.84
C LEU A 109 -3.28 -15.43 20.57
N ASP A 110 -3.28 -14.10 20.66
CA ASP A 110 -4.46 -13.29 20.35
C ASP A 110 -4.92 -13.51 18.89
N GLN A 111 -3.99 -13.58 17.93
CA GLN A 111 -4.34 -13.85 16.53
C GLN A 111 -4.98 -15.23 16.34
N ILE A 112 -4.45 -16.27 17.00
CA ILE A 112 -4.98 -17.64 16.93
C ILE A 112 -6.34 -17.73 17.60
N LEU A 113 -6.55 -17.05 18.73
CA LEU A 113 -7.82 -17.07 19.45
C LEU A 113 -8.92 -16.28 18.73
N ALA A 114 -8.54 -15.17 18.07
CA ALA A 114 -9.44 -14.30 17.34
C ALA A 114 -9.99 -14.95 16.06
N GLU A 115 -9.25 -15.85 15.40
CA GLU A 115 -9.69 -16.51 14.17
C GLU A 115 -10.34 -17.87 14.45
N PRO A 116 -11.68 -18.01 14.38
CA PRO A 116 -12.36 -19.26 14.74
C PRO A 116 -11.93 -20.45 13.88
N ARG A 117 -11.50 -20.20 12.63
CA ARG A 117 -11.04 -21.22 11.69
C ARG A 117 -9.68 -21.82 12.08
N TRP A 118 -8.90 -21.13 12.92
CA TRP A 118 -7.59 -21.61 13.38
C TRP A 118 -7.69 -22.38 14.71
N ARG A 119 -8.91 -22.61 15.22
CA ARG A 119 -9.13 -23.26 16.53
C ARG A 119 -8.97 -24.78 16.51
N ASP A 120 -8.62 -25.36 15.36
CA ASP A 120 -8.47 -26.79 15.15
C ASP A 120 -7.23 -27.39 15.85
N MET A 121 -7.15 -28.72 15.84
CA MET A 121 -6.14 -29.53 16.56
C MET A 121 -4.69 -29.11 16.27
N SER A 122 -4.41 -28.62 15.05
CA SER A 122 -3.08 -28.17 14.61
C SER A 122 -2.49 -27.05 15.47
N TYR A 123 -3.34 -26.25 16.13
CA TYR A 123 -2.94 -25.11 16.96
C TYR A 123 -3.07 -25.37 18.47
N PHE A 124 -3.49 -26.59 18.85
CA PHE A 124 -3.72 -26.96 20.25
C PHE A 124 -2.49 -26.74 21.14
N ALA A 125 -1.29 -27.00 20.60
CA ALA A 125 -0.04 -26.86 21.33
C ALA A 125 0.24 -25.41 21.79
N TYR A 126 -0.23 -24.40 21.03
CA TYR A 126 -0.13 -22.99 21.42
C TYR A 126 -1.09 -22.64 22.58
N ARG A 127 -2.21 -23.37 22.71
CA ARG A 127 -3.25 -23.09 23.71
C ARG A 127 -2.99 -23.74 25.07
N THR A 128 -2.32 -24.90 25.12
CA THR A 128 -2.34 -25.78 26.30
C THR A 128 -1.00 -26.13 26.93
N GLN A 129 0.14 -25.87 26.29
CA GLN A 129 1.45 -26.27 26.83
C GLN A 129 2.17 -25.17 27.62
N PRO A 130 2.95 -25.52 28.69
CA PRO A 130 3.92 -24.63 29.33
C PRO A 130 5.19 -24.36 28.49
N GLY A 131 5.22 -24.78 27.22
CA GLY A 131 6.36 -24.72 26.29
C GLY A 131 6.11 -23.87 25.04
N ARG A 132 5.25 -22.85 25.13
CA ARG A 132 4.89 -21.90 24.05
C ARG A 132 6.12 -21.35 23.31
N LEU A 133 7.20 -21.12 24.07
CA LEU A 133 8.52 -20.70 23.63
C LEU A 133 9.15 -21.57 22.52
N ALA A 134 9.10 -22.90 22.64
CA ALA A 134 9.77 -23.78 21.68
C ALA A 134 9.12 -23.70 20.30
N ILE A 135 7.79 -23.53 20.26
CA ILE A 135 7.03 -23.53 19.01
C ILE A 135 7.16 -22.18 18.30
N LEU A 136 7.11 -21.06 19.04
CA LEU A 136 7.42 -19.73 18.49
C LEU A 136 8.84 -19.71 17.90
N HIS A 137 9.81 -20.29 18.61
CA HIS A 137 11.18 -20.43 18.14
C HIS A 137 11.33 -21.36 16.93
N GLU A 138 10.57 -22.46 16.85
CA GLU A 138 10.61 -23.38 15.70
C GLU A 138 9.94 -22.78 14.46
N ASP A 139 8.75 -22.19 14.60
CA ASP A 139 7.92 -21.75 13.47
C ASP A 139 8.18 -20.31 13.02
N LEU A 140 8.41 -19.37 13.96
CA LEU A 140 8.61 -17.95 13.68
C LEU A 140 10.09 -17.51 13.62
N ARG A 141 11.06 -18.41 13.83
CA ARG A 141 12.50 -18.10 13.73
C ARG A 141 13.25 -18.86 12.63
N ASN A 142 12.93 -20.15 12.42
CA ASN A 142 13.75 -21.00 11.54
C ASN A 142 13.45 -20.87 10.04
N ALA A 143 12.34 -20.25 9.66
CA ALA A 143 11.98 -20.00 8.25
C ALA A 143 11.26 -18.67 8.03
N SER A 144 11.47 -17.74 8.95
CA SER A 144 10.58 -16.61 9.09
C SER A 144 11.25 -15.33 8.70
N PHE A 145 10.43 -14.47 8.12
CA PHE A 145 10.68 -13.10 7.75
C PHE A 145 11.16 -12.23 8.92
N LEU A 146 11.38 -12.80 10.10
CA LEU A 146 11.79 -12.15 11.34
C LEU A 146 13.22 -12.56 11.73
N VAL A 147 13.98 -11.59 12.22
CA VAL A 147 15.31 -11.79 12.82
C VAL A 147 15.29 -11.36 14.28
N ARG A 148 16.12 -12.01 15.09
CA ARG A 148 16.37 -11.56 16.46
C ARG A 148 17.47 -10.51 16.47
N GLU A 149 17.19 -9.34 17.00
CA GLU A 149 18.19 -8.33 17.33
C GLU A 149 18.53 -8.37 18.82
N GLY A 150 19.80 -8.58 19.13
CA GLY A 150 20.27 -8.73 20.51
C GLY A 150 19.70 -9.96 21.21
N GLU A 151 19.34 -9.81 22.47
CA GLU A 151 18.90 -10.92 23.32
C GLU A 151 17.40 -11.22 23.21
N ASP A 152 16.55 -10.20 23.04
CA ASP A 152 15.10 -10.33 23.26
C ASP A 152 14.21 -9.57 22.25
N ARG A 153 14.76 -8.94 21.21
CA ARG A 153 13.97 -8.16 20.23
C ARG A 153 13.81 -8.89 18.91
N PHE A 154 12.63 -8.82 18.31
CA PHE A 154 12.28 -9.43 17.03
C PHE A 154 11.76 -8.37 16.07
N ARG A 155 12.31 -8.34 14.85
CA ARG A 155 11.86 -7.47 13.76
C ARG A 155 11.86 -8.20 12.43
N PHE A 156 11.25 -7.60 11.41
CA PHE A 156 11.41 -8.08 10.05
C PHE A 156 12.88 -8.08 9.63
N ALA A 157 13.30 -9.15 8.95
CA ALA A 157 14.65 -9.39 8.47
C ALA A 157 15.14 -8.22 7.60
N HIS A 158 14.25 -7.72 6.74
CA HIS A 158 14.45 -6.56 5.88
C HIS A 158 13.21 -5.68 5.87
N SER A 159 13.40 -4.37 5.78
CA SER A 159 12.38 -3.32 5.58
C SER A 159 11.45 -3.66 4.42
N SER A 160 12.00 -3.96 3.24
CA SER A 160 11.21 -4.25 2.03
C SER A 160 10.28 -5.47 2.18
N ILE A 161 10.64 -6.46 3.01
CA ILE A 161 9.76 -7.59 3.33
C ILE A 161 8.57 -7.13 4.19
N MET A 162 8.83 -6.30 5.19
CA MET A 162 7.76 -5.71 6.01
C MET A 162 6.80 -4.88 5.14
N GLU A 163 7.34 -4.05 4.25
CA GLU A 163 6.57 -3.22 3.32
C GLU A 163 5.74 -4.07 2.36
N PHE A 164 6.30 -5.16 1.85
CA PHE A 164 5.56 -6.12 1.03
C PHE A 164 4.39 -6.75 1.80
N PHE A 165 4.60 -7.19 3.05
CA PHE A 165 3.50 -7.72 3.87
C PHE A 165 2.46 -6.66 4.26
N LEU A 166 2.89 -5.41 4.48
CA LEU A 166 1.99 -4.30 4.70
C LEU A 166 1.10 -4.05 3.47
N ALA A 167 1.69 -4.06 2.27
CA ALA A 167 0.96 -3.94 1.01
C ALA A 167 -0.05 -5.08 0.82
N ARG A 168 0.33 -6.33 1.16
CA ARG A 168 -0.58 -7.48 1.14
C ARG A 168 -1.75 -7.33 2.12
N SER A 169 -1.52 -6.79 3.30
CA SER A 169 -2.57 -6.50 4.29
C SER A 169 -3.58 -5.48 3.74
N LEU A 170 -3.09 -4.39 3.13
CA LEU A 170 -3.94 -3.37 2.49
C LEU A 170 -4.72 -3.93 1.30
N HIS A 171 -4.08 -4.76 0.46
CA HIS A 171 -4.71 -5.47 -0.66
C HIS A 171 -5.85 -6.36 -0.19
N ARG A 172 -5.60 -7.20 0.83
CA ARG A 172 -6.62 -8.09 1.41
C ARG A 172 -7.82 -7.31 1.93
N ALA A 173 -7.58 -6.19 2.60
CA ALA A 173 -8.65 -5.32 3.09
C ALA A 173 -9.52 -4.76 1.94
N LEU A 174 -8.90 -4.36 0.82
CA LEU A 174 -9.64 -3.93 -0.36
C LEU A 174 -10.44 -5.07 -1.01
N CYS A 175 -9.88 -6.27 -1.10
CA CYS A 175 -10.59 -7.44 -1.63
C CYS A 175 -11.85 -7.75 -0.81
N ALA A 176 -11.70 -7.87 0.52
CA ALA A 176 -12.82 -8.11 1.43
C ALA A 176 -13.86 -7.00 1.32
N ALA A 177 -13.40 -5.75 1.32
CA ALA A 177 -14.24 -4.59 1.15
C ALA A 177 -14.95 -4.54 -0.20
N GLY A 178 -14.36 -5.06 -1.29
CA GLY A 178 -14.96 -5.11 -2.62
C GLY A 178 -15.93 -6.28 -2.83
N ALA A 179 -15.64 -7.42 -2.20
CA ALA A 179 -16.49 -8.62 -2.20
C ALA A 179 -17.78 -8.42 -1.39
N ASN A 180 -17.82 -7.38 -0.55
CA ASN A 180 -18.86 -7.20 0.47
C ASN A 180 -18.94 -8.39 1.43
N GLU A 181 -17.80 -9.06 1.64
CA GLU A 181 -17.66 -10.05 2.69
C GLU A 181 -17.88 -9.34 4.03
N GLN A 182 -18.66 -9.96 4.91
CA GLN A 182 -19.07 -9.39 6.21
C GLN A 182 -20.03 -8.18 6.10
N PRO A 183 -21.26 -8.38 5.55
CA PRO A 183 -22.27 -7.32 5.45
C PRO A 183 -22.78 -6.81 6.81
N GLN A 184 -22.49 -7.52 7.91
CA GLN A 184 -22.86 -7.16 9.28
C GLN A 184 -21.81 -6.28 9.98
N GLN A 185 -20.59 -6.14 9.43
CA GLN A 185 -19.61 -5.20 9.97
C GLN A 185 -20.00 -3.76 9.64
N THR A 186 -19.73 -2.85 10.57
CA THR A 186 -19.96 -1.43 10.33
C THR A 186 -19.06 -0.92 9.20
N SER A 187 -19.45 0.17 8.54
CA SER A 187 -18.64 0.79 7.48
C SER A 187 -17.26 1.26 7.98
N ALA A 188 -17.13 1.51 9.29
CA ALA A 188 -15.89 1.88 9.96
C ALA A 188 -14.93 0.70 10.10
N ASP A 189 -15.40 -0.46 10.57
CA ASP A 189 -14.55 -1.64 10.82
C ASP A 189 -13.95 -2.20 9.52
N ARG A 190 -14.71 -2.11 8.42
CA ARG A 190 -14.34 -2.68 7.11
C ARG A 190 -13.01 -2.15 6.56
N PHE A 191 -12.67 -0.90 6.86
CA PHE A 191 -11.48 -0.23 6.35
C PHE A 191 -10.48 0.09 7.46
N GLN A 192 -10.60 -0.54 8.63
CA GLN A 192 -9.68 -0.29 9.75
C GLN A 192 -8.22 -0.53 9.37
N ALA A 193 -7.95 -1.49 8.48
CA ALA A 193 -6.60 -1.75 7.98
C ALA A 193 -5.99 -0.56 7.19
N TRP A 194 -6.83 0.32 6.63
CA TRP A 194 -6.39 1.54 5.93
C TRP A 194 -6.20 2.74 6.87
N SER A 195 -6.58 2.62 8.14
CA SER A 195 -6.38 3.66 9.16
C SER A 195 -4.98 3.56 9.78
N ILE A 196 -3.95 3.80 8.98
CA ILE A 196 -2.54 3.75 9.39
C ILE A 196 -1.78 4.99 8.94
N PRO A 197 -0.63 5.33 9.56
CA PRO A 197 0.26 6.35 9.02
C PRO A 197 0.63 6.05 7.56
N ARG A 198 0.77 7.10 6.74
CA ARG A 198 1.06 6.97 5.31
C ARG A 198 2.25 6.03 5.07
N PRO A 199 2.04 4.89 4.36
CA PRO A 199 3.11 3.99 3.98
C PRO A 199 4.13 4.63 3.06
N SER A 200 5.28 3.98 2.93
CA SER A 200 6.31 4.36 1.97
C SER A 200 5.83 4.25 0.51
N PRO A 201 6.46 4.98 -0.43
CA PRO A 201 6.23 4.79 -1.86
C PRO A 201 6.41 3.34 -2.31
N GLU A 202 7.37 2.62 -1.73
CA GLU A 202 7.64 1.20 -1.99
C GLU A 202 6.44 0.33 -1.64
N THR A 203 5.84 0.55 -0.46
CA THR A 203 4.60 -0.15 -0.06
C THR A 203 3.46 0.11 -1.05
N LEU A 204 3.30 1.37 -1.50
CA LEU A 204 2.25 1.72 -2.46
C LEU A 204 2.50 1.10 -3.84
N SER A 205 3.77 0.96 -4.26
CA SER A 205 4.16 0.24 -5.48
C SER A 205 3.83 -1.25 -5.39
N PHE A 206 4.17 -1.90 -4.26
CA PHE A 206 3.78 -3.29 -4.02
C PHE A 206 2.27 -3.48 -4.07
N LEU A 207 1.51 -2.57 -3.43
CA LEU A 207 0.05 -2.62 -3.43
C LEU A 207 -0.51 -2.55 -4.85
N GLY A 208 -0.01 -1.63 -5.68
CA GLY A 208 -0.46 -1.52 -7.07
C GLY A 208 -0.11 -2.74 -7.92
N GLY A 209 1.08 -3.32 -7.76
CA GLY A 209 1.46 -4.58 -8.42
C GLY A 209 0.55 -5.75 -8.01
N LEU A 210 0.22 -5.86 -6.72
CA LEU A 210 -0.71 -6.87 -6.22
C LEU A 210 -2.13 -6.69 -6.81
N ILE A 211 -2.65 -5.45 -6.85
CA ILE A 211 -3.97 -5.14 -7.45
C ILE A 211 -3.99 -5.46 -8.95
N GLN A 212 -2.89 -5.19 -9.67
CA GLN A 212 -2.80 -5.45 -11.10
C GLN A 212 -2.91 -6.93 -11.46
N ARG A 213 -2.41 -7.80 -10.58
CA ARG A 213 -2.42 -9.26 -10.80
C ARG A 213 -3.66 -9.94 -10.28
N ARG A 214 -4.14 -9.52 -9.12
CA ARG A 214 -5.11 -10.26 -8.32
C ARG A 214 -6.28 -9.37 -8.01
N ASP A 215 -7.47 -9.90 -8.30
CA ASP A 215 -8.71 -9.33 -7.80
C ASP A 215 -8.88 -7.85 -8.17
N THR A 216 -8.32 -7.40 -9.31
CA THR A 216 -8.31 -5.99 -9.72
C THR A 216 -9.70 -5.37 -9.62
N ALA A 217 -10.71 -6.04 -10.15
CA ALA A 217 -12.09 -5.58 -10.08
C ALA A 217 -12.63 -5.48 -8.64
N LEU A 218 -12.25 -6.39 -7.73
CA LEU A 218 -12.63 -6.33 -6.32
C LEU A 218 -11.92 -5.18 -5.62
N CYS A 219 -10.61 -5.04 -5.80
CA CYS A 219 -9.83 -3.97 -5.17
C CYS A 219 -10.29 -2.59 -5.62
N LEU A 220 -10.54 -2.40 -6.93
CA LEU A 220 -11.06 -1.13 -7.46
C LEU A 220 -12.45 -0.83 -6.90
N ARG A 221 -13.34 -1.83 -6.77
CA ARG A 221 -14.62 -1.66 -6.06
C ARG A 221 -14.43 -1.31 -4.58
N GLY A 222 -13.44 -1.89 -3.91
CA GLY A 222 -13.09 -1.58 -2.53
C GLY A 222 -12.65 -0.13 -2.37
N LEU A 223 -11.76 0.35 -3.25
CA LEU A 223 -11.32 1.74 -3.29
C LEU A 223 -12.47 2.70 -3.63
N ASP A 224 -13.35 2.32 -4.57
CA ASP A 224 -14.51 3.15 -4.92
C ASP A 224 -15.45 3.39 -3.73
N ARG A 225 -15.57 2.42 -2.82
CA ARG A 225 -16.39 2.57 -1.60
C ARG A 225 -15.79 3.55 -0.60
N LEU A 226 -14.48 3.81 -0.64
CA LEU A 226 -13.83 4.82 0.20
C LEU A 226 -14.23 6.24 -0.22
N ARG A 227 -14.73 6.43 -1.45
CA ARG A 227 -15.07 7.75 -1.99
C ARG A 227 -16.35 8.35 -1.40
N ALA A 228 -17.20 7.50 -0.86
CA ALA A 228 -18.54 7.87 -0.42
C ALA A 228 -18.53 8.85 0.76
N ASP A 229 -17.60 8.69 1.70
CA ASP A 229 -17.53 9.50 2.91
C ASP A 229 -16.08 9.82 3.24
N TYR A 230 -15.83 11.03 3.72
CA TYR A 230 -14.54 11.37 4.30
C TYR A 230 -14.34 10.62 5.62
N ARG A 231 -13.21 9.92 5.74
CA ARG A 231 -12.81 9.16 6.92
C ARG A 231 -11.35 9.50 7.23
N PRO A 232 -11.07 10.21 8.33
CA PRO A 232 -9.71 10.61 8.67
C PRO A 232 -8.74 9.43 8.68
N HIS A 233 -7.51 9.66 8.22
CA HIS A 233 -6.44 8.70 7.95
C HIS A 233 -6.70 7.75 6.76
N ILE A 234 -7.93 7.25 6.60
CA ILE A 234 -8.29 6.31 5.54
C ILE A 234 -8.38 7.00 4.18
N SER A 235 -9.09 8.12 4.10
CA SER A 235 -9.31 8.86 2.86
C SER A 235 -8.00 9.47 2.34
N GLU A 236 -7.13 9.93 3.24
CA GLU A 236 -5.80 10.46 2.97
C GLU A 236 -4.90 9.37 2.37
N LEU A 237 -4.92 8.15 2.95
CA LEU A 237 -4.19 7.03 2.41
C LEU A 237 -4.74 6.58 1.05
N ALA A 238 -6.07 6.54 0.89
CA ALA A 238 -6.71 6.22 -0.39
C ALA A 238 -6.31 7.22 -1.49
N LEU A 239 -6.34 8.52 -1.18
CA LEU A 239 -5.89 9.58 -2.06
C LEU A 239 -4.39 9.43 -2.39
N ALA A 240 -3.54 9.22 -1.38
CA ALA A 240 -2.11 9.02 -1.57
C ALA A 240 -1.80 7.83 -2.47
N TYR A 241 -2.53 6.72 -2.31
CA TYR A 241 -2.42 5.56 -3.19
C TYR A 241 -2.86 5.88 -4.61
N CYS A 242 -3.99 6.57 -4.81
CA CYS A 242 -4.47 6.89 -6.17
C CYS A 242 -3.51 7.83 -6.92
N LEU A 243 -2.93 8.82 -6.23
CA LEU A 243 -1.87 9.69 -6.76
C LEU A 243 -0.63 8.87 -7.16
N HIS A 244 -0.19 7.96 -6.28
CA HIS A 244 0.93 7.05 -6.55
C HIS A 244 0.63 6.15 -7.76
N ALA A 245 -0.55 5.55 -7.79
CA ALA A 245 -0.97 4.64 -8.84
C ALA A 245 -1.00 5.34 -10.20
N HIS A 246 -1.55 6.55 -10.30
CA HIS A 246 -1.51 7.35 -11.52
C HIS A 246 -0.07 7.67 -11.96
N ARG A 247 0.77 8.12 -11.02
CA ARG A 247 2.18 8.43 -11.29
C ARG A 247 2.95 7.20 -11.78
N HIS A 248 2.63 5.99 -11.34
CA HIS A 248 3.33 4.76 -11.70
C HIS A 248 2.60 3.88 -12.73
N ARG A 249 1.47 4.34 -13.29
CA ARG A 249 0.59 3.56 -14.20
C ARG A 249 0.12 2.23 -13.59
N LEU A 250 -0.09 2.22 -12.28
CA LEU A 250 -0.65 1.10 -11.55
C LEU A 250 -2.18 1.25 -11.49
N PRO A 251 -2.94 0.16 -11.26
CA PRO A 251 -4.38 0.26 -11.14
C PRO A 251 -4.79 1.08 -9.91
N GLY A 252 -5.52 2.18 -10.13
CA GLY A 252 -6.09 3.02 -9.08
C GLY A 252 -7.58 3.24 -9.28
N ALA A 253 -8.26 3.77 -8.27
CA ALA A 253 -9.65 4.20 -8.41
C ALA A 253 -9.75 5.58 -9.06
N HIS A 254 -10.89 5.86 -9.69
CA HIS A 254 -11.21 7.21 -10.18
C HIS A 254 -11.53 8.09 -8.97
N LEU A 255 -10.88 9.25 -8.84
CA LEU A 255 -11.19 10.16 -7.72
C LEU A 255 -12.46 10.97 -7.92
N ARG A 256 -13.07 10.91 -9.11
CA ARG A 256 -14.26 11.71 -9.42
C ARG A 256 -15.33 11.59 -8.33
N GLY A 257 -15.80 12.71 -7.80
CA GLY A 257 -16.86 12.72 -6.78
C GLY A 257 -16.42 12.32 -5.36
N PHE A 258 -15.12 12.16 -5.09
CA PHE A 258 -14.64 11.81 -3.74
C PHE A 258 -14.93 12.95 -2.75
N ARG A 259 -15.62 12.61 -1.66
CA ARG A 259 -15.84 13.49 -0.51
C ARG A 259 -14.61 13.56 0.38
N LEU A 260 -13.97 14.72 0.36
CA LEU A 260 -12.74 15.06 1.08
C LEU A 260 -12.87 16.41 1.83
N ALA A 261 -14.09 16.78 2.21
CA ALA A 261 -14.36 18.04 2.90
C ALA A 261 -13.56 18.12 4.22
N GLY A 262 -12.87 19.24 4.43
CA GLY A 262 -12.03 19.48 5.61
C GLY A 262 -10.73 18.68 5.67
N ILE A 263 -10.34 17.97 4.60
CA ILE A 263 -9.10 17.19 4.59
C ILE A 263 -7.86 18.09 4.77
N ALA A 264 -6.84 17.58 5.47
CA ALA A 264 -5.57 18.27 5.65
C ALA A 264 -4.51 17.79 4.64
N LEU A 265 -4.26 18.61 3.62
CA LEU A 265 -3.42 18.30 2.45
C LEU A 265 -2.44 19.43 2.12
N ARG A 266 -2.00 20.17 3.13
CA ARG A 266 -0.94 21.16 3.03
C ARG A 266 0.31 20.57 2.39
N ASP A 267 0.99 21.37 1.57
CA ASP A 267 2.24 21.02 0.88
C ASP A 267 2.15 19.79 -0.06
N GLN A 268 0.94 19.35 -0.43
CA GLN A 268 0.78 18.20 -1.32
C GLN A 268 1.15 18.55 -2.76
N HIS A 269 1.63 17.55 -3.48
CA HIS A 269 1.92 17.66 -4.91
C HIS A 269 1.08 16.63 -5.67
N TRP A 270 0.12 17.12 -6.46
CA TRP A 270 -0.66 16.32 -7.37
C TRP A 270 -0.19 16.61 -8.79
N GLN A 271 0.13 15.53 -9.50
CA GLN A 271 0.74 15.63 -10.81
C GLN A 271 0.06 14.63 -11.72
N GLY A 272 -0.63 15.15 -12.72
CA GLY A 272 -1.03 14.37 -13.88
C GLY A 272 0.11 14.22 -14.87
N ARG A 273 -0.22 13.89 -16.10
CA ARG A 273 0.73 13.84 -17.20
C ARG A 273 0.20 14.68 -18.37
N PRO A 274 1.07 15.31 -19.17
CA PRO A 274 0.64 15.95 -20.39
C PRO A 274 -0.13 14.97 -21.29
N GLY A 275 -1.41 15.27 -21.56
CA GLY A 275 -2.31 14.41 -22.34
C GLY A 275 -2.99 13.27 -21.57
N ASP A 276 -2.67 13.08 -20.29
CA ASP A 276 -3.28 12.11 -19.38
C ASP A 276 -3.37 12.75 -17.99
N TRP A 277 -4.33 13.66 -17.84
CA TRP A 277 -4.47 14.43 -16.62
C TRP A 277 -4.94 13.59 -15.45
N PHE A 278 -4.56 14.05 -14.26
CA PHE A 278 -5.10 13.46 -13.05
C PHE A 278 -6.56 13.89 -12.86
N ASP A 279 -7.48 12.92 -12.91
CA ASP A 279 -8.93 13.16 -12.84
C ASP A 279 -9.36 13.49 -11.40
N CYS A 280 -9.49 14.78 -11.13
CA CYS A 280 -9.94 15.37 -9.87
C CYS A 280 -11.31 16.03 -10.01
N ARG A 281 -12.14 15.59 -10.98
CA ARG A 281 -13.44 16.22 -11.27
C ARG A 281 -14.46 15.94 -10.18
N ASP A 282 -15.39 16.87 -9.99
CA ASP A 282 -16.47 16.77 -9.00
C ASP A 282 -16.00 16.45 -7.56
N LEU A 283 -14.74 16.71 -7.22
CA LEU A 283 -14.24 16.50 -5.85
C LEU A 283 -14.95 17.45 -4.88
N ASP A 284 -15.27 16.96 -3.69
CA ASP A 284 -15.67 17.84 -2.59
C ASP A 284 -14.48 18.06 -1.67
N LEU A 285 -13.82 19.20 -1.85
CA LEU A 285 -12.69 19.72 -1.07
C LEU A 285 -13.13 20.92 -0.22
N THR A 286 -14.42 21.01 0.11
CA THR A 286 -14.97 22.12 0.91
C THR A 286 -14.22 22.25 2.22
N GLY A 287 -13.63 23.40 2.50
CA GLY A 287 -12.89 23.66 3.74
C GLY A 287 -11.57 22.90 3.87
N ALA A 288 -11.06 22.29 2.80
CA ALA A 288 -9.77 21.58 2.82
C ALA A 288 -8.59 22.53 3.09
N ASP A 289 -7.57 22.06 3.80
CA ASP A 289 -6.26 22.72 3.85
C ASP A 289 -5.43 22.26 2.66
N LEU A 290 -5.29 23.12 1.65
CA LEU A 290 -4.51 22.89 0.42
C LEU A 290 -3.40 23.93 0.28
N ALA A 291 -3.02 24.60 1.37
CA ALA A 291 -2.03 25.65 1.34
C ALA A 291 -0.67 25.13 0.86
N ASN A 292 0.04 25.95 0.10
CA ASN A 292 1.27 25.60 -0.62
C ASN A 292 1.14 24.37 -1.56
N GLY A 293 -0.07 23.89 -1.82
CA GLY A 293 -0.30 22.76 -2.70
C GLY A 293 0.19 23.04 -4.12
N ARG A 294 0.72 22.02 -4.80
CA ARG A 294 1.12 22.07 -6.20
C ARG A 294 0.26 21.11 -7.01
N PHE A 295 -0.44 21.65 -7.99
CA PHE A 295 -1.33 20.91 -8.86
C PHE A 295 -0.88 21.15 -10.29
N GLU A 296 -0.35 20.11 -10.91
CA GLU A 296 0.19 20.14 -12.27
C GLU A 296 -0.59 19.16 -13.14
N ASP A 297 -1.07 19.60 -14.30
CA ASP A 297 -1.72 18.71 -15.26
C ASP A 297 -2.93 17.94 -14.66
N CYS A 298 -3.74 18.61 -13.82
CA CYS A 298 -4.91 18.05 -13.14
C CYS A 298 -6.24 18.60 -13.70
N ASP A 299 -7.30 17.80 -13.68
CA ASP A 299 -8.65 18.21 -14.07
C ASP A 299 -9.56 18.30 -12.84
N PHE A 300 -9.82 19.51 -12.37
CA PHE A 300 -10.71 19.86 -11.26
C PHE A 300 -12.11 20.28 -11.73
N GLY A 301 -12.53 19.92 -12.95
CA GLY A 301 -13.82 20.33 -13.48
C GLY A 301 -14.99 19.98 -12.54
N GLY A 302 -15.83 20.96 -12.22
CA GLY A 302 -16.98 20.81 -11.32
C GLY A 302 -16.65 20.62 -9.83
N SER A 303 -15.38 20.66 -9.44
CA SER A 303 -14.95 20.44 -8.05
C SER A 303 -15.31 21.61 -7.12
N ARG A 304 -15.56 21.28 -5.86
CA ARG A 304 -15.92 22.22 -4.79
C ARG A 304 -14.74 22.45 -3.87
N LEU A 305 -14.11 23.60 -4.00
CA LEU A 305 -13.04 24.16 -3.18
C LEU A 305 -13.57 25.27 -2.25
N ASP A 306 -14.88 25.36 -2.06
CA ASP A 306 -15.53 26.38 -1.22
C ASP A 306 -14.89 26.41 0.17
N ARG A 307 -14.54 27.59 0.68
CA ARG A 307 -13.91 27.76 2.01
C ARG A 307 -12.57 27.04 2.21
N ALA A 308 -11.94 26.50 1.17
CA ALA A 308 -10.62 25.88 1.28
C ALA A 308 -9.52 26.92 1.56
N ASP A 309 -8.47 26.53 2.27
CA ASP A 309 -7.21 27.28 2.32
C ASP A 309 -6.39 26.90 1.09
N LEU A 310 -6.32 27.78 0.10
CA LEU A 310 -5.51 27.66 -1.11
C LEU A 310 -4.34 28.66 -1.09
N SER A 311 -4.00 29.20 0.09
CA SER A 311 -2.95 30.19 0.21
C SER A 311 -1.63 29.66 -0.32
N ARG A 312 -0.99 30.42 -1.22
CA ARG A 312 0.26 30.05 -1.91
C ARG A 312 0.19 28.74 -2.72
N ALA A 313 -1.01 28.26 -3.06
CA ALA A 313 -1.15 27.12 -3.96
C ALA A 313 -0.75 27.47 -5.39
N LEU A 314 -0.23 26.49 -6.13
CA LEU A 314 0.13 26.61 -7.53
C LEU A 314 -0.74 25.66 -8.36
N PHE A 315 -1.50 26.22 -9.29
CA PHE A 315 -2.17 25.48 -10.36
C PHE A 315 -1.44 25.77 -11.67
N ASP A 316 -0.87 24.74 -12.29
CA ASP A 316 -0.14 24.83 -13.55
C ASP A 316 -0.71 23.81 -14.55
N ARG A 317 -1.11 24.27 -15.74
CA ARG A 317 -1.74 23.45 -16.79
C ARG A 317 -2.96 22.65 -16.32
N CYS A 318 -3.78 23.22 -15.43
CA CYS A 318 -4.97 22.56 -14.90
C CYS A 318 -6.26 22.95 -15.63
N ARG A 319 -7.29 22.08 -15.57
CA ARG A 319 -8.68 22.47 -15.85
C ARG A 319 -9.40 22.76 -14.54
N LEU A 320 -10.03 23.92 -14.45
CA LEU A 320 -10.83 24.39 -13.33
C LEU A 320 -12.27 24.72 -13.79
N CYS A 321 -12.70 24.14 -14.92
CA CYS A 321 -13.98 24.45 -15.56
C CYS A 321 -15.15 24.19 -14.60
N ASP A 322 -16.04 25.16 -14.43
CA ASP A 322 -17.20 25.06 -13.54
C ASP A 322 -16.89 24.69 -12.07
N ALA A 323 -15.62 24.79 -11.66
CA ALA A 323 -15.25 24.60 -10.26
C ALA A 323 -15.73 25.79 -9.40
N SER A 324 -15.88 25.54 -8.10
CA SER A 324 -16.28 26.56 -7.13
C SER A 324 -15.21 26.72 -6.08
N ALA A 325 -14.74 27.94 -5.85
CA ALA A 325 -13.79 28.34 -4.82
C ALA A 325 -14.38 29.51 -3.99
N GLU A 326 -15.69 29.48 -3.75
CA GLU A 326 -16.38 30.55 -3.03
C GLU A 326 -15.90 30.63 -1.57
N ASN A 327 -15.50 31.83 -1.14
CA ASN A 327 -14.92 32.07 0.19
C ASN A 327 -13.64 31.28 0.49
N ALA A 328 -12.94 30.75 -0.52
CA ALA A 328 -11.62 30.15 -0.34
C ALA A 328 -10.57 31.24 -0.05
N ASP A 329 -9.54 30.92 0.72
CA ASP A 329 -8.36 31.78 0.84
C ASP A 329 -7.44 31.57 -0.37
N LEU A 330 -7.44 32.53 -1.29
CA LEU A 330 -6.61 32.52 -2.50
C LEU A 330 -5.35 33.39 -2.37
N THR A 331 -4.95 33.73 -1.13
CA THR A 331 -3.82 34.64 -0.89
C THR A 331 -2.52 34.06 -1.47
N GLY A 332 -2.00 34.72 -2.50
CA GLY A 332 -0.77 34.29 -3.18
C GLY A 332 -0.93 33.03 -4.03
N THR A 333 -2.15 32.60 -4.33
CA THR A 333 -2.40 31.50 -5.27
C THR A 333 -1.96 31.91 -6.67
N SER A 334 -1.26 31.02 -7.37
CA SER A 334 -0.83 31.20 -8.75
C SER A 334 -1.60 30.25 -9.67
N ILE A 335 -2.18 30.77 -10.74
CA ILE A 335 -2.91 30.01 -11.76
C ILE A 335 -2.24 30.29 -13.10
N HIS A 336 -1.58 29.28 -13.68
CA HIS A 336 -0.76 29.38 -14.88
C HIS A 336 -1.19 28.34 -15.92
N ASP A 337 -1.37 28.75 -17.18
CA ASP A 337 -1.82 27.87 -18.28
C ASP A 337 -3.09 27.05 -17.98
N CYS A 338 -3.98 27.56 -17.13
CA CYS A 338 -5.20 26.88 -16.72
C CYS A 338 -6.43 27.31 -17.53
N ASP A 339 -7.35 26.37 -17.74
CA ASP A 339 -8.72 26.68 -18.18
C ASP A 339 -9.60 26.92 -16.95
N ALA A 340 -9.92 28.18 -16.66
CA ALA A 340 -10.77 28.60 -15.56
C ALA A 340 -12.19 29.01 -16.02
N THR A 341 -12.65 28.52 -17.17
CA THR A 341 -13.98 28.87 -17.70
C THR A 341 -15.07 28.47 -16.71
N GLY A 342 -15.89 29.42 -16.26
CA GLY A 342 -16.97 29.16 -15.30
C GLY A 342 -16.52 28.97 -13.84
N LEU A 343 -15.23 29.15 -13.54
CA LEU A 343 -14.72 29.14 -12.17
C LEU A 343 -15.40 30.23 -11.34
N ARG A 344 -15.99 29.84 -10.20
CA ARG A 344 -16.60 30.77 -9.24
C ARG A 344 -15.62 31.06 -8.11
N ALA A 345 -15.06 32.26 -8.07
CA ALA A 345 -14.27 32.75 -6.96
C ALA A 345 -14.77 34.15 -6.60
N CYS A 346 -15.09 34.37 -5.33
CA CYS A 346 -15.43 35.71 -4.82
C CYS A 346 -14.25 36.22 -4.00
N GLU A 347 -13.73 37.39 -4.35
CA GLU A 347 -12.74 38.10 -3.54
C GLU A 347 -13.35 38.51 -2.19
N ARG A 348 -12.55 38.41 -1.13
CA ARG A 348 -12.79 39.09 0.15
C ARG A 348 -11.83 40.26 0.30
#